data_AF-A0A7C4VQJ1-F1
#
_entry.id   AF-A0A7C4VQJ1-F1
#
_cell.length_a   1.000
_cell.length_b   1.000
_cell.length_c   1.000
_cell.angle_alpha   90.00
_cell.angle_beta   90.00
_cell.angle_gamma   90.00
#
_symmetry.space_group_name_H-M   'P 1'
#
loop_
_entity.id
_entity.type
_entity.pdbx_description
1 polymer ?
#
loop_
_entity_poly.entity_id
_entity_poly.type
_entity_poly.pdbx_seq_one_letter_code
_entity_poly.pdbx_strand_id
1 'polypeptide(L)'
;MTERVKTGLTFRSVLAIAFAATVLMPVTIWMQLVGGSASGLGFTTILLFIFITKYFGKSPLTPQEIILINIGIGIAAYTPFFATFINRAYFAGSPEAYMFGITRFIPSWWVPENSLIRNQAVRTLLHMDWVVPIVISLLTSVVLYLPMQLLLGYIAYQTYVVEENLVFPLAKAEAETAITLGEREPSKTRFMLIGFIITFLYSLVVYGPYILGPLIGVPVSAVPVPFADFTSRLEHYLPGALIGVATDPFTFFSGFIIPETSLLCMVLGSVTIWIIGNVIGITYFKDKFLPEWVPGFSLALTYQRSFLHTWASVMIGFSFAIALTQLIDARKSVVNAISSLKKIGGLRGSSFWYFILMYAACTSLWVFLTHWLLPEFPILPLAFLIVVWPFITALINARAIGEVGYPIASLPMREMIYIATLTANKIPVYSNLGVGVWFLP
;
A
#
# COMPACT_ATOMS: atom_id res chain seq x y z
N MET A 1 5.47 19.37 34.82
CA MET A 1 4.02 19.25 34.58
C MET A 1 3.80 18.04 33.70
N THR A 2 3.28 16.94 34.24
CA THR A 2 2.87 15.78 33.44
C THR A 2 1.54 16.11 32.78
N GLU A 3 1.58 16.58 31.53
CA GLU A 3 0.38 16.69 30.71
C GLU A 3 -0.35 15.34 30.73
N ARG A 4 -1.58 15.32 31.26
CA ARG A 4 -2.43 14.14 31.19
C ARG A 4 -2.72 13.89 29.71
N VAL A 5 -2.11 12.84 29.15
CA VAL A 5 -2.40 12.35 27.81
C VAL A 5 -3.90 12.13 27.68
N LYS A 6 -4.59 12.99 26.93
CA LYS A 6 -6.03 12.88 26.68
C LYS A 6 -6.26 11.71 25.73
N THR A 7 -7.12 10.78 26.10
CA THR A 7 -7.46 9.62 25.27
C THR A 7 -8.38 10.03 24.12
N GLY A 8 -8.01 9.68 22.89
CA GLY A 8 -8.88 9.81 21.70
C GLY A 8 -9.90 8.67 21.54
N LEU A 9 -9.76 7.59 22.32
CA LEU A 9 -10.70 6.47 22.32
C LEU A 9 -11.96 6.85 23.08
N THR A 10 -13.00 7.20 22.33
CA THR A 10 -14.34 7.49 22.85
C THR A 10 -15.37 6.69 22.08
N PHE A 11 -16.58 6.58 22.63
CA PHE A 11 -17.70 5.96 21.93
C PHE A 11 -17.97 6.61 20.56
N ARG A 12 -17.71 7.93 20.44
CA ARG A 12 -17.87 8.68 19.18
C ARG A 12 -16.85 8.23 18.14
N SER A 13 -15.59 8.07 18.53
CA SER A 13 -14.53 7.57 17.64
C SER A 13 -14.82 6.15 17.17
N VAL A 14 -15.26 5.27 18.07
CA VAL A 14 -15.63 3.89 17.73
C VAL A 14 -16.83 3.86 16.77
N LEU A 15 -17.85 4.68 17.02
CA LEU A 15 -19.02 4.78 16.14
C LEU A 15 -18.65 5.27 14.73
N ALA A 16 -17.73 6.24 14.63
CA ALA A 16 -17.22 6.73 13.34
C ALA A 16 -16.47 5.65 12.57
N ILE A 17 -15.63 4.88 13.25
CA ILE A 17 -14.90 3.76 12.64
C ILE A 17 -15.87 2.66 12.19
N ALA A 18 -16.87 2.31 13.00
CA ALA A 18 -17.89 1.34 12.65
C ALA A 18 -18.77 1.80 11.46
N PHE A 19 -19.12 3.09 11.41
CA PHE A 19 -19.81 3.68 10.28
C PHE A 19 -18.98 3.56 9.00
N ALA A 20 -17.69 3.91 9.04
CA ALA A 20 -16.82 3.78 7.87
C ALA A 20 -16.66 2.33 7.41
N ALA A 21 -16.54 1.39 8.36
CA ALA A 21 -16.45 -0.04 8.06
C ALA A 21 -17.72 -0.59 7.38
N THR A 22 -18.90 -0.09 7.73
CA THR A 22 -20.18 -0.61 7.22
C THR A 22 -20.65 0.11 5.96
N VAL A 23 -20.51 1.43 5.92
CA VAL A 23 -21.07 2.28 4.86
C VAL A 23 -20.03 2.59 3.77
N LEU A 24 -18.77 2.83 4.14
CA LEU A 24 -17.74 3.23 3.17
C LEU A 24 -16.95 2.05 2.62
N MET A 25 -16.84 0.93 3.33
CA MET A 25 -16.17 -0.26 2.80
C MET A 25 -16.79 -0.78 1.48
N PRO A 26 -18.13 -0.82 1.29
CA PRO A 26 -18.70 -1.19 -0.02
C PRO A 26 -18.25 -0.27 -1.15
N VAL A 27 -18.10 1.04 -0.87
CA VAL A 27 -17.57 2.02 -1.84
C VAL A 27 -16.12 1.69 -2.16
N THR A 28 -15.29 1.39 -1.16
CA THR A 28 -13.89 0.95 -1.38
C THR A 28 -13.83 -0.30 -2.23
N ILE A 29 -14.64 -1.32 -1.94
CA ILE A 29 -14.67 -2.58 -2.69
C ILE A 29 -15.03 -2.30 -4.16
N TRP A 30 -16.10 -1.51 -4.39
CA TRP A 30 -16.52 -1.17 -5.74
C TRP A 30 -15.45 -0.37 -6.50
N MET A 31 -14.87 0.65 -5.87
CA MET A 31 -13.79 1.44 -6.45
C MET A 31 -12.54 0.61 -6.73
N GLN A 32 -12.21 -0.37 -5.90
CA GLN A 32 -11.08 -1.27 -6.17
C GLN A 32 -11.33 -2.16 -7.38
N LEU A 33 -12.56 -2.62 -7.59
CA LEU A 33 -12.92 -3.48 -8.71
C LEU A 33 -13.11 -2.72 -10.03
N VAL A 34 -13.61 -1.48 -9.99
CA VAL A 34 -13.96 -0.69 -11.17
C VAL A 34 -12.96 0.43 -11.47
N GLY A 35 -12.52 1.16 -10.45
CA GLY A 35 -11.73 2.39 -10.55
C GLY A 35 -10.28 2.27 -10.08
N GLY A 36 -9.81 1.07 -9.72
CA GLY A 36 -8.46 0.81 -9.21
C GLY A 36 -8.31 1.02 -7.69
N SER A 37 -8.64 2.19 -7.17
CA SER A 37 -8.59 2.46 -5.72
C SER A 37 -9.52 3.60 -5.28
N ALA A 38 -10.00 3.54 -4.04
CA ALA A 38 -10.69 4.65 -3.40
C ALA A 38 -9.70 5.55 -2.63
N SER A 39 -9.98 6.84 -2.54
CA SER A 39 -9.25 7.80 -1.72
C SER A 39 -10.21 8.77 -1.02
N GLY A 40 -9.76 9.47 0.02
CA GLY A 40 -10.53 10.53 0.68
C GLY A 40 -11.72 10.08 1.56
N LEU A 41 -11.97 8.78 1.70
CA LEU A 41 -13.08 8.25 2.51
C LEU A 41 -12.94 8.59 4.00
N GLY A 42 -11.70 8.59 4.53
CA GLY A 42 -11.40 8.96 5.92
C GLY A 42 -11.86 10.37 6.28
N PHE A 43 -11.45 11.35 5.48
CA PHE A 43 -11.87 12.74 5.67
C PHE A 43 -13.37 12.95 5.49
N THR A 44 -14.01 12.19 4.59
CA THR A 44 -15.47 12.24 4.42
C THR A 44 -16.20 11.84 5.70
N THR A 45 -15.79 10.75 6.36
CA THR A 45 -16.37 10.36 7.65
C THR A 45 -16.07 11.38 8.74
N ILE A 46 -14.84 11.87 8.81
CA ILE A 46 -14.43 12.87 9.82
C ILE A 46 -15.32 14.12 9.70
N LEU A 47 -15.49 14.65 8.49
CA LEU A 47 -16.34 15.81 8.24
C LEU A 47 -17.81 15.55 8.60
N LEU A 48 -18.34 14.38 8.25
CA LEU A 48 -19.69 13.98 8.63
C LEU A 48 -19.86 13.94 10.15
N PHE A 49 -18.93 13.33 10.87
CA PHE A 49 -18.99 13.24 12.33
C PHE A 49 -18.73 14.59 13.01
N ILE A 50 -17.91 15.47 12.42
CA ILE A 50 -17.80 16.87 12.85
C ILE A 50 -19.14 17.59 12.68
N PHE A 51 -19.83 17.39 11.56
CA PHE A 51 -21.15 17.98 11.33
C PHE A 51 -22.18 17.47 12.34
N ILE A 52 -22.27 16.15 12.52
CA ILE A 52 -23.20 15.52 13.49
C ILE A 52 -22.90 16.02 14.90
N THR A 53 -21.63 15.99 15.34
CA THR A 53 -21.27 16.43 16.70
C THR A 53 -21.43 17.93 16.91
N LYS A 54 -21.31 18.74 15.86
CA LYS A 54 -21.54 20.19 15.92
C LYS A 54 -23.02 20.54 16.11
N TYR A 55 -23.92 19.87 15.40
CA TYR A 55 -25.35 20.21 15.43
C TYR A 55 -26.16 19.38 16.43
N PHE A 56 -25.79 18.12 16.64
CA PHE A 56 -26.53 17.17 17.48
C PHE A 56 -25.72 16.67 18.68
N GLY A 57 -24.41 16.95 18.73
CA GLY A 57 -23.54 16.52 19.81
C GLY A 57 -23.49 17.50 20.98
N LYS A 58 -23.12 17.00 22.16
CA LYS A 58 -22.91 17.82 23.36
C LYS A 58 -21.60 18.62 23.34
N SER A 59 -20.61 18.16 22.57
CA SER A 59 -19.30 18.79 22.45
C SER A 59 -18.68 18.47 21.10
N PRO A 60 -17.78 19.34 20.59
CA PRO A 60 -17.04 19.06 19.37
C PRO A 60 -16.07 17.89 19.54
N LEU A 61 -15.65 17.31 18.42
CA LEU A 61 -14.60 16.31 18.39
C LEU A 61 -13.25 16.95 18.73
N THR A 62 -12.47 16.26 19.56
CA THR A 62 -11.10 16.68 19.89
C THR A 62 -10.12 16.28 18.79
N PRO A 63 -8.95 16.94 18.69
CA PRO A 63 -7.89 16.52 17.75
C PRO A 63 -7.50 15.04 17.92
N GLN A 64 -7.48 14.52 19.15
CA GLN A 64 -7.14 13.13 19.43
C GLN A 64 -8.20 12.15 18.91
N GLU A 65 -9.48 12.50 19.01
CA GLU A 65 -10.57 11.71 18.43
C GLU A 65 -10.45 11.71 16.90
N ILE A 66 -10.18 12.87 16.28
CA ILE A 66 -10.05 13.00 14.83
C ILE A 66 -8.90 12.14 14.28
N ILE A 67 -7.72 12.19 14.91
CA ILE A 67 -6.58 11.36 14.52
C ILE A 67 -6.91 9.87 14.66
N LEU A 68 -7.52 9.47 15.79
CA LEU A 68 -7.89 8.07 16.00
C LEU A 68 -8.91 7.58 14.97
N ILE A 69 -9.88 8.43 14.63
CA ILE A 69 -10.86 8.15 13.58
C ILE A 69 -10.13 7.99 12.24
N ASN A 70 -9.21 8.88 11.89
CA ASN A 70 -8.47 8.79 10.62
C ASN A 70 -7.70 7.46 10.50
N ILE A 71 -6.93 7.11 11.54
CA ILE A 71 -6.17 5.85 11.60
C ILE A 71 -7.11 4.64 11.56
N GLY A 72 -8.18 4.68 12.35
CA GLY A 72 -9.16 3.60 12.43
C GLY A 72 -9.88 3.36 11.11
N ILE A 73 -10.23 4.41 10.37
CA ILE A 73 -10.81 4.30 9.03
C ILE A 73 -9.79 3.78 8.03
N GLY A 74 -8.53 4.23 8.13
CA GLY A 74 -7.40 3.71 7.35
C GLY A 74 -7.33 2.18 7.39
N ILE A 75 -7.61 1.58 8.55
CA ILE A 75 -7.64 0.12 8.71
C ILE A 75 -9.01 -0.45 8.28
N ALA A 76 -10.10 0.10 8.82
CA ALA A 76 -11.42 -0.50 8.75
C ALA A 76 -12.12 -0.34 7.40
N ALA A 77 -11.91 0.75 6.67
CA ALA A 77 -12.56 1.01 5.38
C ALA A 77 -11.69 0.62 4.17
N TYR A 78 -10.36 0.52 4.34
CA TYR A 78 -9.42 0.27 3.25
C TYR A 78 -8.77 -1.12 3.26
N THR A 79 -9.20 -2.03 4.16
CA THR A 79 -8.77 -3.43 4.14
C THR A 79 -9.92 -4.33 3.67
N PRO A 80 -10.18 -4.44 2.35
CA PRO A 80 -11.24 -5.30 1.80
C PRO A 80 -10.80 -6.77 1.81
N PHE A 81 -10.55 -7.30 3.01
CA PHE A 81 -10.00 -8.64 3.25
C PHE A 81 -10.75 -9.71 2.46
N PHE A 82 -12.08 -9.69 2.50
CA PHE A 82 -12.90 -10.70 1.82
C PHE A 82 -12.95 -10.55 0.29
N ALA A 83 -12.72 -9.35 -0.25
CA ALA A 83 -12.68 -9.15 -1.69
C ALA A 83 -11.51 -9.90 -2.34
N THR A 84 -10.42 -10.12 -1.57
CA THR A 84 -9.28 -10.90 -2.06
C THR A 84 -9.66 -12.32 -2.45
N PHE A 85 -10.52 -13.02 -1.69
CA PHE A 85 -10.95 -14.39 -2.03
C PHE A 85 -11.75 -14.47 -3.33
N ILE A 86 -12.49 -13.40 -3.67
CA ILE A 86 -13.19 -13.31 -4.96
C ILE A 86 -12.18 -13.29 -6.09
N ASN A 87 -11.12 -12.48 -5.97
CA ASN A 87 -10.03 -12.43 -6.95
C ASN A 87 -9.28 -13.77 -7.03
N ARG A 88 -9.04 -14.44 -5.89
CA ARG A 88 -8.39 -15.77 -5.87
C ARG A 88 -9.24 -16.83 -6.59
N ALA A 89 -10.54 -16.86 -6.34
CA ALA A 89 -11.47 -17.76 -7.02
C ALA A 89 -11.53 -17.49 -8.53
N TYR A 90 -11.59 -16.21 -8.93
CA TYR A 90 -11.51 -15.80 -10.33
C TYR A 90 -10.21 -16.27 -10.98
N PHE A 91 -9.06 -16.03 -10.36
CA PHE A 91 -7.76 -16.44 -10.87
C PHE A 91 -7.67 -17.97 -11.04
N ALA A 92 -8.14 -18.72 -10.04
CA ALA A 92 -8.10 -20.18 -10.08
C ALA A 92 -8.96 -20.80 -11.20
N GLY A 93 -10.08 -20.17 -11.54
CA GLY A 93 -10.95 -20.57 -12.65
C GLY A 93 -10.68 -19.87 -13.98
N SER A 94 -9.68 -18.99 -14.04
CA SER A 94 -9.45 -18.15 -15.22
C SER A 94 -8.95 -18.95 -16.43
N PRO A 95 -9.35 -18.58 -17.67
CA PRO A 95 -8.79 -19.17 -18.89
C PRO A 95 -7.26 -19.07 -18.95
N GLU A 96 -6.68 -17.99 -18.42
CA GLU A 96 -5.25 -17.78 -18.36
C GLU A 96 -4.56 -18.82 -17.49
N ALA A 97 -5.06 -19.07 -16.28
CA ALA A 97 -4.53 -20.11 -15.40
C ALA A 97 -4.62 -21.51 -16.05
N TYR A 98 -5.69 -21.76 -16.82
CA TYR A 98 -5.86 -22.99 -17.59
C TYR A 98 -4.86 -23.09 -18.74
N MET A 99 -4.68 -22.03 -19.54
CA MET A 99 -3.72 -21.97 -20.65
C MET A 99 -2.27 -22.15 -20.17
N PHE A 100 -1.92 -21.61 -19.00
CA PHE A 100 -0.61 -21.81 -18.39
C PHE A 100 -0.46 -23.18 -17.69
N GLY A 101 -1.53 -23.98 -17.60
CA GLY A 101 -1.50 -25.31 -16.98
C GLY A 101 -1.24 -25.31 -15.47
N ILE A 102 -1.50 -24.18 -14.78
CA ILE A 102 -1.24 -23.99 -13.36
C ILE A 102 -2.42 -24.36 -12.47
N THR A 103 -3.64 -24.43 -13.00
CA THR A 103 -4.88 -24.67 -12.24
C THR A 103 -4.84 -25.91 -11.33
N ARG A 104 -4.17 -26.98 -11.79
CA ARG A 104 -3.99 -28.23 -11.04
C ARG A 104 -3.02 -28.13 -9.86
N PHE A 105 -2.13 -27.15 -9.87
CA PHE A 105 -1.11 -26.95 -8.84
C PHE A 105 -1.53 -25.87 -7.81
N ILE A 106 -2.71 -25.27 -7.97
CA ILE A 106 -3.24 -24.28 -7.03
C ILE A 106 -3.67 -25.00 -5.74
N PRO A 107 -3.05 -24.70 -4.59
CA PRO A 107 -3.32 -25.42 -3.36
C PRO A 107 -4.71 -25.16 -2.77
N SER A 108 -5.29 -26.19 -2.15
CA SER A 108 -6.59 -26.14 -1.47
C SER A 108 -6.66 -25.13 -0.33
N TRP A 109 -5.54 -24.85 0.34
CA TRP A 109 -5.47 -23.85 1.40
C TRP A 109 -5.50 -22.40 0.90
N TRP A 110 -5.29 -22.16 -0.40
CA TRP A 110 -5.38 -20.82 -0.97
C TRP A 110 -6.76 -20.54 -1.56
N VAL A 111 -7.29 -21.51 -2.32
CA VAL A 111 -8.66 -21.54 -2.88
C VAL A 111 -9.18 -22.97 -2.85
N PRO A 112 -10.46 -23.20 -2.49
CA PRO A 112 -11.08 -24.52 -2.52
C PRO A 112 -10.85 -25.28 -3.84
N GLU A 113 -10.63 -26.60 -3.77
CA GLU A 113 -10.49 -27.46 -4.96
C GLU A 113 -11.80 -27.67 -5.73
N ASN A 114 -12.93 -27.38 -5.09
CA ASN A 114 -14.26 -27.55 -5.64
C ASN A 114 -14.45 -26.78 -6.96
N SER A 115 -14.74 -27.52 -8.04
CA SER A 115 -14.93 -26.96 -9.38
C SER A 115 -16.11 -25.99 -9.46
N LEU A 116 -17.16 -26.18 -8.65
CA LEU A 116 -18.31 -25.26 -8.60
C LEU A 116 -17.92 -23.89 -8.05
N ILE A 117 -16.95 -23.84 -7.13
CA ILE A 117 -16.42 -22.61 -6.55
C ILE A 117 -15.43 -21.97 -7.51
N ARG A 118 -14.48 -22.75 -8.07
CA ARG A 118 -13.48 -22.25 -9.03
C ARG A 118 -14.11 -21.71 -10.31
N ASN A 119 -15.14 -22.38 -10.83
CA ASN A 119 -15.89 -21.93 -12.00
C ASN A 119 -16.93 -20.84 -11.66
N GLN A 120 -16.98 -20.38 -10.42
CA GLN A 120 -17.92 -19.37 -9.93
C GLN A 120 -19.41 -19.70 -10.20
N ALA A 121 -19.75 -20.99 -10.27
CA ALA A 121 -21.12 -21.47 -10.31
C ALA A 121 -21.80 -21.25 -8.95
N VAL A 122 -21.04 -21.44 -7.86
CA VAL A 122 -21.45 -21.15 -6.49
C VAL A 122 -20.71 -19.90 -6.01
N ARG A 123 -21.42 -18.77 -5.91
CA ARG A 123 -20.87 -17.46 -5.56
C ARG A 123 -21.10 -17.11 -4.09
N THR A 124 -20.70 -18.00 -3.19
CA THR A 124 -20.79 -17.76 -1.74
C THR A 124 -19.48 -18.11 -1.02
N LEU A 125 -19.07 -17.24 -0.11
CA LEU A 125 -17.94 -17.46 0.80
C LEU A 125 -18.34 -18.25 2.06
N LEU A 126 -19.64 -18.52 2.24
CA LEU A 126 -20.17 -19.28 3.38
C LEU A 126 -20.14 -20.80 3.15
N HIS A 127 -19.57 -21.26 2.03
CA HIS A 127 -19.39 -22.69 1.76
C HIS A 127 -18.33 -23.28 2.70
N MET A 128 -18.52 -24.52 3.18
CA MET A 128 -17.61 -25.16 4.15
C MET A 128 -16.17 -25.28 3.63
N ASP A 129 -16.00 -25.51 2.32
CA ASP A 129 -14.67 -25.58 1.71
C ASP A 129 -13.85 -24.28 1.86
N TRP A 130 -14.48 -23.12 2.06
CA TRP A 130 -13.79 -21.85 2.30
C TRP A 130 -13.20 -21.71 3.71
N VAL A 131 -13.60 -22.56 4.65
CA VAL A 131 -13.16 -22.45 6.06
C VAL A 131 -11.63 -22.50 6.16
N VAL A 132 -10.98 -23.44 5.48
CA VAL A 132 -9.52 -23.59 5.54
C VAL A 132 -8.79 -22.37 4.97
N PRO A 133 -9.06 -21.90 3.73
CA PRO A 133 -8.44 -20.69 3.20
C PRO A 133 -8.69 -19.42 4.02
N ILE A 134 -9.90 -19.26 4.55
CA ILE A 134 -10.26 -18.09 5.36
C ILE A 134 -9.50 -18.12 6.69
N VAL A 135 -9.49 -19.25 7.40
CA VAL A 135 -8.81 -19.39 8.69
C VAL A 135 -7.31 -19.15 8.55
N ILE A 136 -6.66 -19.74 7.53
CA ILE A 136 -5.23 -19.53 7.29
C ILE A 136 -4.94 -18.06 7.00
N SER A 137 -5.71 -17.44 6.11
CA SER A 137 -5.50 -16.02 5.75
C SER A 137 -5.77 -15.09 6.92
N LEU A 138 -6.74 -15.39 7.79
CA LEU A 138 -7.06 -14.61 8.98
C LEU A 138 -5.97 -14.77 10.05
N LEU A 139 -5.49 -16.00 10.25
CA LEU A 139 -4.38 -16.28 11.14
C LEU A 139 -3.12 -15.50 10.72
N THR A 140 -2.71 -15.56 9.46
CA THR A 140 -1.50 -14.87 9.00
C THR A 140 -1.70 -13.35 8.91
N SER A 141 -2.69 -12.89 8.16
CA SER A 141 -2.84 -11.48 7.78
C SER A 141 -3.37 -10.60 8.91
N VAL A 142 -4.01 -11.17 9.93
CA VAL A 142 -4.59 -10.41 11.05
C VAL A 142 -3.92 -10.80 12.36
N VAL A 143 -3.98 -12.07 12.76
CA VAL A 143 -3.55 -12.50 14.10
C VAL A 143 -2.04 -12.42 14.28
N LEU A 144 -1.26 -12.84 13.27
CA LEU A 144 0.21 -12.83 13.33
C LEU A 144 0.79 -11.51 12.83
N TYR A 145 0.25 -10.97 11.75
CA TYR A 145 0.79 -9.75 11.12
C TYR A 145 0.59 -8.48 11.95
N LEU A 146 -0.58 -8.27 12.58
CA LEU A 146 -0.83 -7.02 13.32
C LEU A 146 0.14 -6.82 14.51
N PRO A 147 0.37 -7.81 15.40
CA PRO A 147 1.34 -7.66 16.47
C PRO A 147 2.77 -7.40 15.96
N MET A 148 3.15 -8.05 14.85
CA MET A 148 4.46 -7.83 14.22
C MET A 148 4.61 -6.37 13.76
N GLN A 149 3.63 -5.85 13.02
CA GLN A 149 3.67 -4.48 12.52
C GLN A 149 3.63 -3.44 13.65
N LEU A 150 2.88 -3.68 14.71
CA LEU A 150 2.85 -2.78 15.87
C LEU A 150 4.23 -2.66 16.54
N LEU A 151 4.96 -3.77 16.68
CA LEU A 151 6.32 -3.72 17.21
C LEU A 151 7.25 -2.96 16.27
N LEU A 152 7.25 -3.32 14.98
CA LEU A 152 8.12 -2.69 13.99
C LEU A 152 7.85 -1.19 13.90
N GLY A 153 6.58 -0.78 13.90
CA GLY A 153 6.17 0.62 13.95
C GLY A 153 6.65 1.33 15.21
N TYR A 154 6.64 0.67 16.37
CA TYR A 154 7.17 1.25 17.61
C TYR A 154 8.69 1.42 17.58
N ILE A 155 9.44 0.44 17.06
CA ILE A 155 10.89 0.55 16.88
C ILE A 155 11.22 1.67 15.90
N ALA A 156 10.50 1.75 14.78
CA ALA A 156 10.65 2.82 13.80
C ALA A 156 10.34 4.20 14.42
N TYR A 157 9.29 4.31 15.23
CA TYR A 157 8.95 5.54 15.95
C TYR A 157 10.09 5.99 16.88
N GLN A 158 10.61 5.09 17.71
CA GLN A 158 11.71 5.43 18.61
C GLN A 158 12.98 5.82 17.85
N THR A 159 13.29 5.10 16.78
CA THR A 159 14.50 5.38 15.98
C THR A 159 14.40 6.69 15.23
N TYR A 160 13.30 6.92 14.51
CA TYR A 160 13.23 8.01 13.55
C TYR A 160 12.53 9.26 14.10
N VAL A 161 11.56 9.11 14.99
CA VAL A 161 10.86 10.26 15.58
C VAL A 161 11.59 10.76 16.82
N VAL A 162 12.02 9.86 17.71
CA VAL A 162 12.64 10.28 19.00
C VAL A 162 14.13 10.54 18.87
N GLU A 163 14.90 9.58 18.33
CA GLU A 163 16.36 9.70 18.24
C GLU A 163 16.78 10.61 17.06
N GLU A 164 16.29 10.36 15.85
CA GLU A 164 16.68 11.15 14.66
C GLU A 164 15.83 12.43 14.44
N ASN A 165 14.67 12.57 15.09
CA ASN A 165 13.75 13.71 14.93
C ASN A 165 13.41 14.05 13.47
N LEU A 166 13.07 13.03 12.67
CA LEU A 166 12.60 13.20 11.30
C LEU A 166 11.23 13.90 11.26
N VAL A 167 10.96 14.61 10.16
CA VAL A 167 9.80 15.51 10.04
C VAL A 167 8.50 14.77 9.72
N PHE A 168 8.56 13.67 8.96
CA PHE A 168 7.38 12.93 8.46
C PHE A 168 6.36 13.86 7.79
N PRO A 169 6.67 14.44 6.61
CA PRO A 169 5.94 15.58 6.05
C PRO A 169 4.44 15.32 5.86
N LEU A 170 4.05 14.16 5.32
CA LEU A 170 2.63 13.80 5.16
C LEU A 170 1.93 13.60 6.51
N ALA A 171 2.56 12.93 7.47
CA ALA A 171 1.98 12.71 8.80
C ALA A 171 1.82 14.04 9.57
N LYS A 172 2.76 14.99 9.38
CA LYS A 172 2.65 16.35 9.92
C LYS A 172 1.47 17.10 9.31
N ALA A 173 1.27 17.01 7.99
CA ALA A 173 0.12 17.62 7.33
C ALA A 173 -1.22 17.02 7.82
N GLU A 174 -1.27 15.70 8.02
CA GLU A 174 -2.43 15.02 8.61
C GLU A 174 -2.70 15.49 10.05
N ALA A 175 -1.66 15.59 10.88
CA ALA A 175 -1.78 16.07 12.26
C ALA A 175 -2.26 17.52 12.34
N GLU A 176 -1.71 18.42 11.53
CA GLU A 176 -2.15 19.82 11.43
C GLU A 176 -3.60 19.94 10.97
N THR A 177 -4.04 19.05 10.07
CA THR A 177 -5.44 18.99 9.63
C THR A 177 -6.36 18.60 10.79
N ALA A 178 -5.97 17.59 11.58
CA ALA A 178 -6.75 17.18 12.75
C ALA A 178 -6.80 18.25 13.85
N ILE A 179 -5.68 18.96 14.09
CA ILE A 179 -5.61 20.09 15.01
C ILE A 179 -6.53 21.22 14.52
N THR A 180 -6.43 21.61 13.25
CA THR A 180 -7.24 22.67 12.65
C THR A 180 -8.74 22.35 12.75
N LEU A 181 -9.15 21.11 12.49
CA LEU A 181 -10.54 20.66 12.58
C LEU A 181 -11.06 20.57 14.02
N GLY A 182 -10.20 20.20 14.97
CA GLY A 182 -10.53 20.05 16.38
C GLY A 182 -10.56 21.38 17.14
N GLU A 183 -9.53 22.20 16.99
CA GLU A 183 -9.39 23.50 17.67
C GLU A 183 -10.17 24.62 16.97
N ARG A 184 -10.34 24.52 15.64
CA ARG A 184 -11.13 25.44 14.81
C ARG A 184 -10.64 26.88 14.86
N GLU A 185 -9.33 27.07 14.83
CA GLU A 185 -8.72 28.39 14.71
C GLU A 185 -9.29 29.09 13.45
N PRO A 186 -9.89 30.30 13.56
CA PRO A 186 -10.61 30.91 12.44
C PRO A 186 -9.77 31.15 11.19
N SER A 187 -8.50 31.53 11.36
CA SER A 187 -7.52 31.79 10.31
C SER A 187 -7.24 30.51 9.50
N LYS A 188 -6.77 29.44 10.15
CA LYS A 188 -6.43 28.16 9.54
C LYS A 188 -7.65 27.46 8.95
N THR A 189 -8.78 27.51 9.66
CA THR A 189 -10.04 26.93 9.19
C THR A 189 -10.51 27.59 7.90
N ARG A 190 -10.35 28.92 7.77
CA ARG A 190 -10.71 29.65 6.55
C ARG A 190 -9.89 29.17 5.34
N PHE A 191 -8.56 29.04 5.48
CA PHE A 191 -7.71 28.55 4.40
C PHE A 191 -8.03 27.09 4.02
N MET A 192 -8.26 26.24 5.02
CA MET A 192 -8.66 24.85 4.80
C MET A 192 -10.00 24.75 4.06
N LEU A 193 -10.99 25.58 4.41
CA LEU A 193 -12.29 25.61 3.72
C LEU A 193 -12.17 26.09 2.28
N ILE A 194 -11.33 27.10 2.01
CA ILE A 194 -11.07 27.58 0.64
C ILE A 194 -10.44 26.44 -0.18
N GLY A 195 -9.42 25.77 0.35
CA GLY A 195 -8.80 24.61 -0.29
C GLY A 195 -9.81 23.49 -0.55
N PHE A 196 -10.65 23.18 0.44
CA PHE A 196 -11.72 22.18 0.31
C PHE A 196 -12.69 22.54 -0.82
N ILE A 197 -13.16 23.79 -0.90
CA ILE A 197 -14.09 24.23 -1.94
C ILE A 197 -13.45 24.14 -3.33
N ILE A 198 -12.21 24.63 -3.49
CA ILE A 198 -11.49 24.57 -4.77
C ILE A 198 -11.34 23.12 -5.22
N THR A 199 -10.84 22.24 -4.33
CA THR A 199 -10.62 20.82 -4.64
C THR A 199 -11.93 20.09 -4.88
N PHE A 200 -13.00 20.41 -4.15
CA PHE A 200 -14.33 19.85 -4.36
C PHE A 200 -14.89 20.24 -5.72
N LEU A 201 -14.85 21.52 -6.08
CA LEU A 201 -15.34 22.00 -7.38
C LEU A 201 -14.54 21.40 -8.53
N TYR A 202 -13.21 21.36 -8.40
CA TYR A 202 -12.34 20.70 -9.38
C TYR A 202 -12.68 19.21 -9.51
N SER A 203 -12.80 18.49 -8.39
CA SER A 203 -13.14 17.07 -8.40
C SER A 203 -14.53 16.81 -9.01
N LEU A 204 -15.49 17.68 -8.76
CA LEU A 204 -16.84 17.58 -9.33
C LEU A 204 -16.81 17.76 -10.86
N VAL A 205 -16.01 18.70 -11.36
CA VAL A 205 -15.86 18.92 -12.81
C VAL A 205 -15.11 17.76 -13.47
N VAL A 206 -14.05 17.26 -12.85
CA VAL A 206 -13.23 16.18 -13.41
C VAL A 206 -13.95 14.83 -13.32
N TYR A 207 -14.40 14.42 -12.14
CA TYR A 207 -14.97 13.09 -11.89
C TYR A 207 -16.49 13.03 -12.00
N GLY A 208 -17.21 14.13 -11.81
CA GLY A 208 -18.68 14.18 -11.88
C GLY A 208 -19.24 13.63 -13.20
N PRO A 209 -18.69 13.99 -14.37
CA PRO A 209 -19.17 13.44 -15.65
C PRO A 209 -18.86 11.94 -15.83
N TYR A 210 -17.80 11.41 -15.21
CA TYR A 210 -17.55 9.95 -15.24
C TYR A 210 -18.59 9.17 -14.44
N ILE A 211 -19.11 9.75 -13.37
CA ILE A 211 -20.13 9.13 -12.51
C ILE A 211 -21.54 9.34 -13.11
N LEU A 212 -21.86 10.56 -13.52
CA LEU A 212 -23.20 10.96 -13.96
C LEU A 212 -23.43 10.80 -15.47
N GLY A 213 -22.38 10.87 -16.30
CA GLY A 213 -22.48 10.76 -17.75
C GLY A 213 -23.17 9.48 -18.23
N PRO A 214 -22.79 8.29 -17.73
CA PRO A 214 -23.47 7.03 -18.06
C PRO A 214 -24.96 7.00 -17.66
N LEU A 215 -25.35 7.73 -16.61
CA LEU A 215 -26.75 7.82 -16.15
C LEU A 215 -27.59 8.74 -17.03
N ILE A 216 -26.97 9.75 -17.66
CA ILE A 216 -27.65 10.81 -18.42
C ILE A 216 -27.45 10.63 -19.94
N GLY A 217 -26.67 9.62 -20.36
CA GLY A 217 -26.39 9.34 -21.78
C GLY A 217 -25.46 10.36 -22.44
N VAL A 218 -24.73 11.15 -21.65
CA VAL A 218 -23.78 12.15 -22.15
C VAL A 218 -22.38 11.53 -22.20
N PRO A 219 -21.60 11.74 -23.27
CA PRO A 219 -20.24 11.23 -23.36
C PRO A 219 -19.38 11.70 -22.18
N VAL A 220 -18.44 10.83 -21.83
CA VAL A 220 -17.53 10.95 -20.68
C VAL A 220 -16.67 12.24 -20.80
N SER A 221 -16.34 12.84 -19.66
CA SER A 221 -15.69 14.15 -19.45
C SER A 221 -14.60 14.55 -20.47
N ALA A 222 -14.46 15.87 -20.70
CA ALA A 222 -13.36 16.45 -21.48
C ALA A 222 -11.98 16.31 -20.82
N VAL A 223 -11.92 16.11 -19.50
CA VAL A 223 -10.65 15.92 -18.77
C VAL A 223 -10.37 14.43 -18.63
N PRO A 224 -9.27 13.91 -19.21
CA PRO A 224 -8.92 12.50 -19.11
C PRO A 224 -8.49 12.16 -17.69
N VAL A 225 -9.10 11.12 -17.11
CA VAL A 225 -8.78 10.59 -15.78
C VAL A 225 -8.11 9.21 -15.93
N PRO A 226 -7.08 8.85 -15.13
CA PRO A 226 -6.48 9.63 -14.03
C PRO A 226 -5.37 10.59 -14.45
N PHE A 227 -4.94 10.55 -15.71
CA PHE A 227 -3.92 11.43 -16.26
C PHE A 227 -4.20 11.77 -17.71
N ALA A 228 -3.72 12.94 -18.13
CA ALA A 228 -3.66 13.33 -19.53
C ALA A 228 -2.42 12.70 -20.18
N ASP A 229 -2.65 11.80 -21.15
CA ASP A 229 -1.61 11.13 -21.91
C ASP A 229 -1.17 11.99 -23.11
N PHE A 230 0.10 12.41 -23.12
CA PHE A 230 0.73 13.15 -24.22
C PHE A 230 1.70 12.29 -25.03
N THR A 231 1.90 11.02 -24.66
CA THR A 231 2.85 10.08 -25.28
C THR A 231 2.55 9.91 -26.76
N SER A 232 1.30 9.63 -27.10
CA SER A 232 0.86 9.41 -28.49
C SER A 232 0.98 10.65 -29.40
N ARG A 233 0.99 11.86 -28.82
CA ARG A 233 1.17 13.10 -29.58
C ARG A 233 2.64 13.41 -29.87
N LEU A 234 3.53 12.92 -29.01
CA LEU A 234 4.96 13.23 -29.07
C LEU A 234 5.80 12.07 -29.58
N GLU A 235 5.21 10.89 -29.81
CA GLU A 235 5.90 9.68 -30.26
C GLU A 235 6.65 9.84 -31.60
N HIS A 236 6.24 10.77 -32.46
CA HIS A 236 6.93 11.06 -33.72
C HIS A 236 8.29 11.75 -33.51
N TYR A 237 8.40 12.58 -32.47
CA TYR A 237 9.63 13.31 -32.14
C TYR A 237 10.46 12.60 -31.07
N LEU A 238 9.78 11.98 -30.11
CA LEU A 238 10.36 11.31 -28.94
C LEU A 238 9.76 9.90 -28.83
N PRO A 239 10.27 8.94 -29.64
CA PRO A 239 9.71 7.59 -29.67
C PRO A 239 9.87 6.92 -28.30
N GLY A 240 8.76 6.56 -27.67
CA GLY A 240 8.76 5.88 -26.37
C GLY A 240 8.79 6.78 -25.13
N ALA A 241 8.86 8.11 -25.28
CA ALA A 241 8.81 9.01 -24.12
C ALA A 241 7.47 8.90 -23.39
N LEU A 242 7.51 8.60 -22.10
CA LEU A 242 6.31 8.58 -21.25
C LEU A 242 6.05 9.97 -20.71
N ILE A 243 5.06 10.66 -21.26
CA ILE A 243 4.69 12.02 -20.84
C ILE A 243 3.21 12.03 -20.45
N GLY A 244 2.96 12.07 -19.15
CA GLY A 244 1.63 12.13 -18.58
C GLY A 244 1.56 13.18 -17.49
N VAL A 245 0.46 13.94 -17.47
CA VAL A 245 0.15 14.88 -16.38
C VAL A 245 -1.00 14.32 -15.58
N ALA A 246 -0.76 14.06 -14.29
CA ALA A 246 -1.78 13.63 -13.36
C ALA A 246 -2.88 14.69 -13.28
N THR A 247 -4.14 14.28 -13.47
CA THR A 247 -5.31 15.16 -13.38
C THR A 247 -6.01 15.02 -12.03
N ASP A 248 -5.55 14.08 -11.19
CA ASP A 248 -6.10 13.90 -9.85
C ASP A 248 -5.60 15.00 -8.91
N PRO A 249 -6.50 15.65 -8.14
CA PRO A 249 -6.09 16.75 -7.28
C PRO A 249 -5.20 16.29 -6.13
N PHE A 250 -5.28 15.02 -5.70
CA PHE A 250 -4.47 14.51 -4.59
C PHE A 250 -2.98 14.54 -4.91
N THR A 251 -2.57 14.01 -6.07
CA THR A 251 -1.20 14.02 -6.57
C THR A 251 -0.69 15.46 -6.77
N PHE A 252 -1.55 16.38 -7.22
CA PHE A 252 -1.17 17.78 -7.37
C PHE A 252 -0.88 18.44 -6.02
N PHE A 253 -1.77 18.26 -5.03
CA PHE A 253 -1.62 18.91 -3.72
C PHE A 253 -0.54 18.27 -2.84
N SER A 254 -0.28 16.96 -2.99
CA SER A 254 0.80 16.30 -2.24
C SER A 254 2.17 16.89 -2.59
N GLY A 255 2.35 17.41 -3.81
CA GLY A 255 3.55 18.12 -4.24
C GLY A 255 3.93 19.32 -3.38
N PHE A 256 2.97 20.01 -2.76
CA PHE A 256 3.24 21.15 -1.87
C PHE A 256 3.66 20.74 -0.45
N ILE A 257 3.49 19.46 -0.09
CA ILE A 257 3.82 18.94 1.24
C ILE A 257 5.23 18.33 1.26
N ILE A 258 5.67 17.82 0.11
CA ILE A 258 6.98 17.18 -0.05
C ILE A 258 8.11 18.23 0.00
N PRO A 259 9.27 17.92 0.63
CA PRO A 259 10.43 18.80 0.60
C PRO A 259 10.92 19.12 -0.82
N GLU A 260 11.34 20.38 -1.04
CA GLU A 260 11.73 20.91 -2.36
C GLU A 260 12.85 20.10 -3.04
N THR A 261 13.88 19.71 -2.28
CA THR A 261 15.02 18.94 -2.79
C THR A 261 14.58 17.58 -3.30
N SER A 262 13.70 16.91 -2.55
CA SER A 262 13.16 15.61 -2.91
C SER A 262 12.29 15.71 -4.17
N LEU A 263 11.46 16.76 -4.27
CA LEU A 263 10.64 17.02 -5.44
C LEU A 263 11.49 17.21 -6.71
N LEU A 264 12.57 18.00 -6.63
CA LEU A 264 13.50 18.18 -7.75
C LEU A 264 14.15 16.86 -8.17
N CYS A 265 14.62 16.05 -7.22
CA CYS A 265 15.18 14.73 -7.51
C CYS A 265 14.15 13.78 -8.15
N MET A 266 12.89 13.82 -7.71
CA MET A 266 11.80 13.03 -8.30
C MET A 266 11.53 13.44 -9.75
N VAL A 267 11.48 14.74 -10.04
CA VAL A 267 11.30 15.26 -11.41
C VAL A 267 12.49 14.85 -12.29
N LEU A 268 13.72 15.06 -11.83
CA LEU A 268 14.92 14.69 -12.57
C LEU A 268 15.00 13.18 -12.83
N GLY A 269 14.70 12.36 -11.83
CA GLY A 269 14.65 10.90 -11.97
C GLY A 269 13.57 10.46 -12.96
N SER A 270 12.39 11.06 -12.87
CA SER A 270 11.27 10.78 -13.80
C SER A 270 11.64 11.13 -15.25
N VAL A 271 12.19 12.32 -15.50
CA VAL A 271 12.62 12.74 -16.83
C VAL A 271 13.75 11.85 -17.35
N THR A 272 14.73 11.53 -16.51
CA THR A 272 15.90 10.73 -16.90
C THR A 272 15.49 9.31 -17.29
N ILE A 273 14.63 8.66 -16.50
CA ILE A 273 14.25 7.26 -16.72
C ILE A 273 13.15 7.17 -17.78
N TRP A 274 12.04 7.88 -17.56
CA TRP A 274 10.80 7.65 -18.31
C TRP A 274 10.73 8.39 -19.64
N ILE A 275 11.45 9.50 -19.79
CA ILE A 275 11.54 10.25 -21.05
C ILE A 275 12.85 9.88 -21.75
N ILE A 276 13.99 10.30 -21.19
CA ILE A 276 15.28 10.17 -21.85
C ILE A 276 15.68 8.70 -22.02
N GLY A 277 15.59 7.91 -20.94
CA GLY A 277 15.97 6.51 -20.93
C GLY A 277 15.14 5.67 -21.90
N ASN A 278 13.83 5.84 -21.93
CA ASN A 278 12.96 5.16 -22.90
C ASN A 278 13.23 5.60 -24.34
N VAL A 279 13.43 6.90 -24.60
CA VAL A 279 13.74 7.39 -25.94
C VAL A 279 15.06 6.81 -26.45
N ILE A 280 16.10 6.80 -25.62
CA ILE A 280 17.39 6.18 -25.98
C ILE A 280 17.23 4.67 -26.20
N GLY A 281 16.52 4.00 -25.30
CA GLY A 281 16.25 2.56 -25.37
C GLY A 281 15.55 2.16 -26.67
N ILE A 282 14.50 2.88 -27.04
CA ILE A 282 13.71 2.59 -28.26
C ILE A 282 14.43 3.05 -29.52
N THR A 283 15.12 4.19 -29.51
CA THR A 283 15.79 4.72 -30.71
C THR A 283 17.03 3.92 -31.09
N TYR A 284 17.85 3.51 -30.11
CA TYR A 284 19.15 2.88 -30.37
C TYR A 284 19.18 1.38 -30.07
N PHE A 285 18.30 0.89 -29.19
CA PHE A 285 18.36 -0.48 -28.67
C PHE A 285 17.01 -1.21 -28.76
N LYS A 286 16.14 -0.84 -29.70
CA LYS A 286 14.76 -1.36 -29.82
C LYS A 286 14.67 -2.87 -29.61
N ASP A 287 15.50 -3.63 -30.33
CA ASP A 287 15.47 -5.10 -30.34
C ASP A 287 15.82 -5.75 -29.00
N LYS A 288 16.47 -5.03 -28.09
CA LYS A 288 16.81 -5.52 -26.73
C LYS A 288 15.98 -4.86 -25.65
N PHE A 289 15.58 -3.61 -25.86
CA PHE A 289 14.88 -2.79 -24.88
C PHE A 289 13.38 -3.08 -24.87
N LEU A 290 12.74 -2.97 -26.05
CA LEU A 290 11.31 -3.22 -26.22
C LEU A 290 11.00 -3.57 -27.70
N PRO A 291 11.20 -4.83 -28.12
CA PRO A 291 11.08 -5.25 -29.51
C PRO A 291 9.70 -4.99 -30.11
N GLU A 292 8.65 -5.22 -29.32
CA GLU A 292 7.26 -5.07 -29.72
C GLU A 292 6.78 -3.61 -29.82
N TRP A 293 7.62 -2.63 -29.46
CA TRP A 293 7.20 -1.24 -29.48
C TRP A 293 6.83 -0.79 -30.89
N VAL A 294 5.64 -0.24 -31.02
CA VAL A 294 5.15 0.41 -32.23
C VAL A 294 4.52 1.76 -31.88
N PRO A 295 4.58 2.75 -32.79
CA PRO A 295 3.81 3.99 -32.65
C PRO A 295 2.34 3.68 -32.40
N GLY A 296 1.72 4.40 -31.46
CA GLY A 296 0.35 4.18 -31.00
C GLY A 296 0.24 3.46 -29.65
N PHE A 297 1.34 3.02 -29.03
CA PHE A 297 1.30 2.53 -27.65
C PHE A 297 0.88 3.65 -26.69
N SER A 298 -0.09 3.36 -25.82
CA SER A 298 -0.47 4.28 -24.75
C SER A 298 0.64 4.44 -23.70
N LEU A 299 0.57 5.49 -22.90
CA LEU A 299 1.47 5.68 -21.76
C LEU A 299 1.48 4.47 -20.84
N ALA A 300 0.29 3.96 -20.49
CA ALA A 300 0.15 2.81 -19.58
C ALA A 300 0.80 1.54 -20.15
N LEU A 301 0.58 1.26 -21.44
CA LEU A 301 1.14 0.09 -22.10
C LEU A 301 2.67 0.20 -22.22
N THR A 302 3.17 1.36 -22.66
CA THR A 302 4.60 1.63 -22.79
C THR A 302 5.29 1.56 -21.43
N TYR A 303 4.68 2.14 -20.38
CA TYR A 303 5.17 2.05 -19.01
C TYR A 303 5.26 0.59 -18.55
N GLN A 304 4.17 -0.17 -18.64
CA GLN A 304 4.13 -1.55 -18.17
C GLN A 304 5.18 -2.42 -18.88
N ARG A 305 5.30 -2.27 -20.20
CA ARG A 305 6.23 -3.07 -21.00
C ARG A 305 7.68 -2.66 -20.78
N SER A 306 8.01 -1.37 -20.87
CA SER A 306 9.37 -0.89 -20.59
C SER A 306 9.81 -1.20 -19.15
N PHE A 307 8.88 -1.16 -18.20
CA PHE A 307 9.13 -1.57 -16.82
C PHE A 307 9.48 -3.05 -16.73
N LEU A 308 8.64 -3.94 -17.26
CA LEU A 308 8.88 -5.39 -17.18
C LEU A 308 10.16 -5.83 -17.91
N HIS A 309 10.47 -5.23 -19.07
CA HIS A 309 11.62 -5.63 -19.88
C HIS A 309 12.95 -5.10 -19.36
N THR A 310 13.01 -3.84 -18.91
CA THR A 310 14.27 -3.17 -18.58
C THR A 310 14.27 -2.54 -17.19
N TRP A 311 13.29 -1.68 -16.89
CA TRP A 311 13.38 -0.84 -15.69
C TRP A 311 13.16 -1.59 -14.38
N ALA A 312 12.45 -2.72 -14.38
CA ALA A 312 12.26 -3.53 -13.18
C ALA A 312 13.61 -3.94 -12.58
N SER A 313 14.53 -4.48 -13.39
CA SER A 313 15.88 -4.88 -12.94
C SER A 313 16.70 -3.68 -12.44
N VAL A 314 16.59 -2.53 -13.10
CA VAL A 314 17.29 -1.30 -12.72
C VAL A 314 16.75 -0.77 -11.38
N MET A 315 15.42 -0.70 -11.22
CA MET A 315 14.78 -0.24 -9.99
C MET A 315 15.06 -1.20 -8.82
N ILE A 316 15.09 -2.50 -9.07
CA ILE A 316 15.55 -3.50 -8.11
C ILE A 316 16.96 -3.15 -7.62
N GLY A 317 17.91 -2.91 -8.54
CA GLY A 317 19.29 -2.58 -8.20
C GLY A 317 19.41 -1.30 -7.37
N PHE A 318 18.69 -0.24 -7.76
CA PHE A 318 18.65 1.00 -6.99
C PHE A 318 18.03 0.82 -5.61
N SER A 319 16.90 0.12 -5.52
CA SER A 319 16.25 -0.14 -4.24
C SER A 319 17.15 -0.97 -3.31
N PHE A 320 17.96 -1.90 -3.84
CA PHE A 320 18.97 -2.62 -3.06
C PHE A 320 20.09 -1.70 -2.57
N ALA A 321 20.62 -0.83 -3.44
CA ALA A 321 21.65 0.13 -3.07
C ALA A 321 21.15 1.06 -1.96
N ILE A 322 19.94 1.60 -2.11
CA ILE A 322 19.29 2.46 -1.11
C ILE A 322 19.03 1.68 0.19
N ALA A 323 18.51 0.45 0.10
CA ALA A 323 18.30 -0.40 1.27
C ALA A 323 19.59 -0.60 2.07
N LEU A 324 20.70 -0.85 1.39
CA LEU A 324 22.00 -1.08 2.00
C LEU A 324 22.56 0.21 2.63
N THR A 325 22.53 1.34 1.93
CA THR A 325 23.00 2.62 2.48
C THR A 325 22.18 3.06 3.68
N GLN A 326 20.85 2.94 3.60
CA GLN A 326 19.95 3.27 4.71
C GLN A 326 20.18 2.37 5.93
N LEU A 327 20.41 1.07 5.73
CA LEU A 327 20.74 0.16 6.83
C LEU A 327 22.08 0.49 7.47
N ILE A 328 23.07 0.87 6.65
CA ILE A 328 24.39 1.31 7.10
C ILE A 328 24.25 2.60 7.92
N ASP A 329 23.49 3.60 7.46
CA ASP A 329 23.37 4.90 8.14
C ASP A 329 22.53 4.80 9.41
N ALA A 330 21.43 4.05 9.36
CA ALA A 330 20.56 3.84 10.51
C ALA A 330 21.17 2.95 11.61
N ARG A 331 22.31 2.28 11.37
CA ARG A 331 22.90 1.29 12.31
C ARG A 331 23.09 1.84 13.73
N LYS A 332 23.58 3.08 13.85
CA LYS A 332 23.83 3.71 15.15
C LYS A 332 22.51 4.09 15.83
N SER A 333 21.59 4.67 15.07
CA SER A 333 20.27 5.07 15.56
C SER A 333 19.44 3.88 16.01
N VAL A 334 19.47 2.76 15.28
CA VAL A 334 18.78 1.52 15.67
C VAL A 334 19.38 0.95 16.96
N VAL A 335 20.71 0.91 17.08
CA VAL A 335 21.37 0.46 18.31
C VAL A 335 21.01 1.37 19.49
N ASN A 336 21.01 2.69 19.28
CA ASN A 336 20.61 3.66 20.29
C ASN A 336 19.15 3.50 20.68
N ALA A 337 18.23 3.37 19.72
CA ALA A 337 16.80 3.16 19.95
C ALA A 337 16.54 1.87 20.74
N ILE A 338 17.19 0.75 20.38
CA ILE A 338 17.11 -0.49 21.16
C ILE A 338 17.67 -0.29 22.58
N SER A 339 18.74 0.48 22.74
CA SER A 339 19.31 0.80 24.05
C SER A 339 18.37 1.68 24.90
N SER A 340 17.72 2.67 24.28
CA SER A 340 16.75 3.58 24.90
C SER A 340 15.49 2.81 25.31
N LEU A 341 15.03 1.88 24.47
CA LEU A 341 13.93 0.98 24.76
C LEU A 341 14.21 0.06 25.96
N LYS A 342 15.45 -0.40 26.12
CA LYS A 342 15.88 -1.15 27.32
C LYS A 342 15.88 -0.28 28.58
N LYS A 343 16.18 1.01 28.47
CA LYS A 343 16.31 1.95 29.60
C LYS A 343 14.96 2.51 30.09
N ILE A 344 14.03 2.78 29.17
CA ILE A 344 12.80 3.52 29.49
C ILE A 344 11.75 2.60 30.15
N GLY A 345 11.89 1.28 30.01
CA GLY A 345 10.74 0.38 30.18
C GLY A 345 9.74 0.68 29.05
N GLY A 346 9.21 -0.33 28.39
CA GLY A 346 8.25 -0.13 27.31
C GLY A 346 7.00 0.66 27.75
N LEU A 347 6.11 0.94 26.79
CA LEU A 347 4.83 1.62 27.00
C LEU A 347 4.18 1.22 28.34
N ARG A 348 3.95 2.21 29.21
CA ARG A 348 3.26 2.05 30.50
C ARG A 348 3.91 1.02 31.45
N GLY A 349 5.22 0.84 31.41
CA GLY A 349 5.94 -0.06 32.33
C GLY A 349 5.97 -1.52 31.90
N SER A 350 5.52 -1.87 30.69
CA SER A 350 5.71 -3.20 30.12
C SER A 350 7.17 -3.40 29.69
N SER A 351 7.78 -4.54 30.00
CA SER A 351 9.17 -4.81 29.64
C SER A 351 9.35 -4.90 28.12
N PHE A 352 10.40 -4.29 27.57
CA PHE A 352 10.80 -4.39 26.15
C PHE A 352 10.87 -5.85 25.67
N TRP A 353 11.19 -6.77 26.57
CA TRP A 353 11.22 -8.21 26.32
C TRP A 353 9.87 -8.81 25.91
N TYR A 354 8.75 -8.27 26.39
CA TYR A 354 7.42 -8.73 26.00
C TYR A 354 7.20 -8.56 24.49
N PHE A 355 7.61 -7.40 23.96
CA PHE A 355 7.47 -7.12 22.54
C PHE A 355 8.35 -8.01 21.67
N ILE A 356 9.62 -8.21 22.06
CA ILE A 356 10.52 -9.14 21.35
C ILE A 356 9.94 -10.55 21.38
N LEU A 357 9.47 -11.02 22.54
CA LEU A 357 8.91 -12.36 22.68
C LEU A 357 7.66 -12.51 21.81
N MET A 358 6.79 -11.50 21.77
CA MET A 358 5.61 -11.49 20.92
C MET A 358 5.98 -11.55 19.44
N TYR A 359 6.96 -10.77 18.99
CA TYR A 359 7.44 -10.82 17.61
C TYR A 359 8.03 -12.19 17.28
N ALA A 360 8.92 -12.71 18.11
CA ALA A 360 9.53 -14.02 17.94
C ALA A 360 8.47 -15.13 17.91
N ALA A 361 7.44 -15.07 18.77
CA ALA A 361 6.34 -16.01 18.79
C ALA A 361 5.50 -15.94 17.51
N CYS A 362 5.09 -14.74 17.09
CA CYS A 362 4.31 -14.53 15.87
C CYS A 362 5.07 -14.97 14.62
N THR A 363 6.34 -14.59 14.48
CA THR A 363 7.16 -14.97 13.33
C THR A 363 7.45 -16.46 13.32
N SER A 364 7.73 -17.07 14.48
CA SER A 364 7.99 -18.52 14.55
C SER A 364 6.75 -19.32 14.20
N LEU A 365 5.57 -18.90 14.67
CA LEU A 365 4.30 -19.54 14.34
C LEU A 365 3.97 -19.38 12.85
N TRP A 366 4.28 -18.23 12.24
CA TRP A 366 4.10 -18.02 10.80
C TRP A 366 5.08 -18.89 9.98
N VAL A 367 6.36 -18.96 10.36
CA VAL A 367 7.33 -19.86 9.72
C VAL A 367 6.89 -21.32 9.84
N PHE A 368 6.42 -21.73 11.03
CA PHE A 368 5.89 -23.07 11.23
C PHE A 368 4.68 -23.36 10.34
N LEU A 369 3.71 -22.44 10.29
CA LEU A 369 2.52 -22.59 9.46
C LEU A 369 2.87 -22.69 7.97
N THR A 370 3.74 -21.80 7.47
CA THR A 370 4.15 -21.80 6.06
C THR A 370 4.94 -23.05 5.68
N HIS A 371 5.82 -23.52 6.57
CA HIS A 371 6.51 -24.79 6.38
C HIS A 371 5.56 -25.98 6.48
N TRP A 372 4.54 -25.94 7.33
CA TRP A 372 3.51 -26.98 7.41
C TRP A 372 2.66 -27.05 6.13
N LEU A 373 2.35 -25.91 5.53
CA LEU A 373 1.64 -25.84 4.25
C LEU A 373 2.49 -26.35 3.08
N LEU A 374 3.81 -26.13 3.11
CA LEU A 374 4.72 -26.56 2.05
C LEU A 374 6.00 -27.19 2.63
N PRO A 375 5.93 -28.44 3.14
CA PRO A 375 7.04 -29.07 3.89
C PRO A 375 8.30 -29.31 3.07
N GLU A 376 8.14 -29.52 1.76
CA GLU A 376 9.26 -29.78 0.85
C GLU A 376 10.05 -28.50 0.51
N PHE A 377 9.52 -27.31 0.81
CA PHE A 377 10.21 -26.06 0.52
C PHE A 377 11.26 -25.75 1.60
N PRO A 378 12.47 -25.32 1.22
CA PRO A 378 13.52 -25.00 2.19
C PRO A 378 13.06 -23.94 3.22
N ILE A 379 13.25 -24.25 4.50
CA ILE A 379 12.79 -23.39 5.60
C ILE A 379 13.61 -22.10 5.75
N LEU A 380 14.91 -22.12 5.43
CA LEU A 380 15.80 -20.96 5.62
C LEU A 380 15.37 -19.72 4.80
N PRO A 381 15.07 -19.84 3.50
CA PRO A 381 14.46 -18.76 2.72
C PRO A 381 13.17 -18.19 3.33
N LEU A 382 12.27 -19.06 3.81
CA LEU A 382 11.02 -18.66 4.43
C LEU A 382 11.25 -17.92 5.76
N ALA A 383 12.14 -18.45 6.60
CA ALA A 383 12.52 -17.84 7.86
C ALA A 383 13.12 -16.45 7.65
N PHE A 384 13.97 -16.27 6.64
CA PHE A 384 14.49 -14.94 6.30
C PHE A 384 13.37 -13.98 5.89
N LEU A 385 12.47 -14.40 4.99
CA LEU A 385 11.37 -13.57 4.47
C LEU A 385 10.34 -13.19 5.54
N ILE A 386 10.12 -14.04 6.55
CA ILE A 386 9.10 -13.82 7.59
C ILE A 386 9.69 -13.14 8.83
N VAL A 387 10.94 -13.44 9.19
CA VAL A 387 11.55 -12.95 10.43
C VAL A 387 12.38 -11.70 10.19
N VAL A 388 13.26 -11.72 9.18
CA VAL A 388 14.31 -10.70 9.00
C VAL A 388 13.88 -9.61 8.05
N TRP A 389 13.29 -10.00 6.92
CA TRP A 389 12.91 -9.08 5.85
C TRP A 389 11.88 -8.01 6.26
N PRO A 390 10.83 -8.31 7.05
CA PRO A 390 9.88 -7.31 7.50
C PRO A 390 10.53 -6.24 8.38
N PHE A 391 11.51 -6.63 9.20
CA PHE A 391 12.29 -5.70 10.02
C PHE A 391 13.12 -4.74 9.15
N ILE A 392 13.85 -5.28 8.16
CA ILE A 392 14.66 -4.47 7.22
C ILE A 392 13.77 -3.49 6.45
N THR A 393 12.68 -3.99 5.87
CA THR A 393 11.77 -3.16 5.07
C THR A 393 11.03 -2.12 5.90
N ALA A 394 10.65 -2.43 7.14
CA ALA A 394 10.02 -1.45 8.03
C ALA A 394 10.96 -0.28 8.34
N LEU A 395 12.24 -0.55 8.62
CA LEU A 395 13.22 0.51 8.89
C LEU A 395 13.46 1.39 7.66
N ILE A 396 13.72 0.76 6.51
CA ILE A 396 13.98 1.47 5.24
C ILE A 396 12.78 2.35 4.85
N ASN A 397 11.56 1.78 4.89
CA ASN A 397 10.37 2.54 4.51
C ASN A 397 10.01 3.62 5.52
N ALA A 398 10.17 3.38 6.82
CA ALA A 398 9.89 4.39 7.83
C ALA A 398 10.78 5.63 7.66
N ARG A 399 12.07 5.44 7.34
CA ARG A 399 12.97 6.55 7.05
C ARG A 399 12.62 7.27 5.75
N ALA A 400 12.35 6.53 4.68
CA ALA A 400 11.95 7.13 3.40
C ALA A 400 10.67 7.98 3.55
N ILE A 401 9.68 7.49 4.29
CA ILE A 401 8.46 8.25 4.63
C ILE A 401 8.81 9.45 5.53
N GLY A 402 9.74 9.30 6.48
CA GLY A 402 10.17 10.36 7.37
C GLY A 402 10.89 11.54 6.69
N GLU A 403 11.73 11.24 5.69
CA GLU A 403 12.52 12.23 4.95
C GLU A 403 11.78 12.80 3.73
N VAL A 404 11.17 11.93 2.91
CA VAL A 404 10.60 12.29 1.60
C VAL A 404 9.07 12.34 1.63
N GLY A 405 8.43 11.55 2.50
CA GLY A 405 6.98 11.40 2.56
C GLY A 405 6.44 10.16 1.85
N TYR A 406 7.25 9.46 1.06
CA TYR A 406 6.84 8.25 0.34
C TYR A 406 7.72 7.04 0.72
N PRO A 407 7.15 5.83 0.74
CA PRO A 407 7.94 4.61 0.86
C PRO A 407 8.78 4.39 -0.40
N ILE A 408 9.85 3.60 -0.26
CA ILE A 408 10.64 3.15 -1.42
C ILE A 408 9.83 2.08 -2.16
N ALA A 409 9.99 2.01 -3.48
CA ALA A 409 9.38 0.97 -4.30
C ALA A 409 9.68 -0.41 -3.69
N SER A 410 8.63 -1.19 -3.45
CA SER A 410 8.74 -2.47 -2.76
C SER A 410 9.72 -3.37 -3.49
N LEU A 411 10.82 -3.71 -2.83
CA LEU A 411 11.77 -4.69 -3.32
C LEU A 411 11.05 -6.05 -3.44
N PRO A 412 11.01 -6.67 -4.64
CA PRO A 412 10.36 -7.96 -4.86
C PRO A 412 11.23 -9.13 -4.33
N MET A 413 11.62 -9.01 -3.06
CA MET A 413 12.51 -9.94 -2.37
C MET A 413 11.88 -11.32 -2.25
N ARG A 414 10.56 -11.38 -2.04
CA ARG A 414 9.82 -12.64 -2.03
C ARG A 414 9.99 -13.38 -3.35
N GLU A 415 9.72 -12.70 -4.46
CA GLU A 415 9.80 -13.25 -5.81
C GLU A 415 11.24 -13.70 -6.11
N MET A 416 12.24 -12.87 -5.76
CA MET A 416 13.66 -13.19 -5.97
C MET A 416 14.11 -14.41 -5.19
N ILE A 417 13.77 -14.46 -3.90
CA ILE A 417 14.18 -15.56 -3.03
C ILE A 417 13.49 -16.85 -3.46
N TYR A 418 12.23 -16.80 -3.88
CA TYR A 418 11.54 -17.97 -4.43
C TYR A 418 12.21 -18.46 -5.70
N ILE A 419 12.46 -17.58 -6.68
CA ILE A 419 13.13 -17.96 -7.94
C ILE A 419 14.54 -18.51 -7.67
N ALA A 420 15.32 -17.84 -6.82
CA ALA A 420 16.66 -18.28 -6.46
C ALA A 420 16.64 -19.65 -5.75
N THR A 421 15.70 -19.87 -4.85
CA THR A 421 15.53 -21.13 -4.12
C THR A 421 15.12 -22.26 -5.05
N LEU A 422 14.13 -22.03 -5.92
CA LEU A 422 13.68 -22.99 -6.92
C LEU A 422 14.82 -23.39 -7.87
N THR A 423 15.59 -22.41 -8.34
CA THR A 423 16.73 -22.62 -9.24
C THR A 423 17.86 -23.39 -8.56
N ALA A 424 18.25 -22.99 -7.34
CA ALA A 424 19.32 -23.62 -6.59
C ALA A 424 19.02 -25.10 -6.25
N ASN A 425 17.76 -25.41 -5.95
CA ASN A 425 17.30 -26.76 -5.62
C ASN A 425 16.81 -27.55 -6.85
N LYS A 426 16.93 -26.98 -8.07
CA LYS A 426 16.47 -27.59 -9.33
C LYS A 426 15.01 -28.06 -9.28
N ILE A 427 14.15 -27.31 -8.60
CA ILE A 427 12.72 -27.62 -8.47
C ILE A 427 12.04 -27.25 -9.80
N PRO A 428 11.30 -28.17 -10.44
CA PRO A 428 10.58 -27.88 -11.67
C PRO A 428 9.51 -26.79 -11.44
N VAL A 429 9.42 -25.83 -12.35
CA VAL A 429 8.44 -24.72 -12.28
C VAL A 429 7.01 -25.26 -12.22
N TYR A 430 6.66 -26.20 -13.11
CA TYR A 430 5.35 -26.86 -13.13
C TYR A 430 5.31 -28.06 -12.19
N SER A 431 5.36 -27.80 -10.90
CA SER A 431 5.19 -28.81 -9.84
C SER A 431 4.37 -28.24 -8.69
N ASN A 432 3.87 -29.11 -7.80
CA ASN A 432 3.19 -28.69 -6.58
C ASN A 432 4.06 -27.71 -5.76
N LEU A 433 5.38 -27.96 -5.72
CA LEU A 433 6.34 -27.12 -5.02
C LEU A 433 6.64 -25.82 -5.77
N GLY A 434 6.91 -25.91 -7.08
CA GLY A 434 7.29 -24.78 -7.93
C GLY A 434 6.17 -23.75 -8.12
N VAL A 435 4.92 -24.20 -8.15
CA VAL A 435 3.73 -23.34 -8.22
C VAL A 435 3.18 -23.02 -6.83
N GLY A 436 3.17 -23.99 -5.90
CA GLY A 436 2.61 -23.84 -4.56
C GLY A 436 3.26 -22.75 -3.71
N VAL A 437 4.58 -22.53 -3.87
CA VAL A 437 5.31 -21.49 -3.12
C VAL A 437 4.75 -20.07 -3.34
N TRP A 438 4.21 -19.79 -4.53
CA TRP A 438 3.64 -18.48 -4.89
C TRP A 438 2.32 -18.19 -4.18
N PHE A 439 1.71 -19.20 -3.57
CA PHE A 439 0.45 -19.11 -2.82
C PHE A 439 0.66 -19.12 -1.30
N LEU A 440 1.91 -19.09 -0.83
CA LEU A 440 2.21 -18.99 0.60
C LEU A 440 1.68 -17.67 1.18
N PRO A 441 1.08 -17.71 2.38
CA PRO A 441 0.42 -16.56 3.01
C PRO A 441 1.37 -15.54 3.65
#